data_AF-A0A851DM44-F1
#
_entry.id   AF-A0A851DM44-F1
#
_cell.length_a   1.000
_cell.length_b   1.000
_cell.length_c   1.000
_cell.angle_alpha   90.00
_cell.angle_beta   90.00
_cell.angle_gamma   90.00
#
_symmetry.space_group_name_H-M   'P 1'
#
loop_
_entity.id
_entity.type
_entity.pdbx_description
1 polymer ?
#
loop_
_entity_poly.entity_id
_entity_poly.type
_entity_poly.pdbx_seq_one_letter_code
_entity_poly.pdbx_strand_id
1 'polypeptide(L)'
;RTEVIIYVVERSPNGTSRRVPALTLQAHFEQANIKSSLQQLGVTVSIARTEMSPAQVKQLQQNPPAGVDPIIWEQAKVDNPDPDKLIPLPMVGFKELLRRLKVQDQMTKQHQTRLDIISEDIGELQKNQTTTMAKIAQYKRKLMALSHRTLQVLIKQEIQRKSGYAIQADEEQLRVQLDTIQCELNAPTQFKGRLNELMSQIRMQNHFGTVRAEERYYIDADLLREIKQHLKQQQEGLSHLISIIKDDLEDIKLIEHGLNESIPIRGGVFS
;
A
#
# COMPACT_ATOMS: atom_id res chain seq x y z
N ARG A 1 10.34 36.79 27.24
CA ARG A 1 9.82 35.45 27.57
C ARG A 1 9.61 34.73 26.24
N THR A 2 10.26 33.59 26.05
CA THR A 2 10.23 32.83 24.80
C THR A 2 9.59 31.48 25.08
N GLU A 3 8.66 31.05 24.23
CA GLU A 3 8.06 29.72 24.30
C GLU A 3 8.73 28.83 23.25
N VAL A 4 9.17 27.63 23.68
CA VAL A 4 9.74 26.62 22.79
C VAL A 4 8.90 25.35 22.93
N ILE A 5 8.37 24.87 21.81
CA ILE A 5 7.60 23.63 21.76
C ILE A 5 8.53 22.55 21.20
N ILE A 6 8.74 21.48 21.98
CA ILE A 6 9.59 20.36 21.58
C ILE A 6 8.82 19.04 21.59
N TYR A 7 9.27 18.11 20.75
CA TYR A 7 8.79 16.74 20.72
C TYR A 7 9.99 15.80 20.60
N VAL A 8 9.94 14.66 21.29
CA VAL A 8 10.99 13.65 21.27
C VAL A 8 10.50 12.44 20.47
N VAL A 9 11.33 11.96 19.54
CA VAL A 9 11.08 10.75 18.76
C VAL A 9 12.12 9.71 19.15
N GLU A 10 11.65 8.58 19.62
CA GLU A 10 12.45 7.42 19.99
C GLU A 10 12.52 6.46 18.78
N ARG A 11 13.74 6.06 18.40
CA ARG A 11 13.98 5.09 17.33
C ARG A 11 14.26 3.72 17.95
N SER A 12 13.42 2.75 17.61
CA SER A 12 13.59 1.36 18.01
C SER A 12 14.63 0.65 17.13
N PRO A 13 15.31 -0.40 17.64
CA PRO A 13 16.29 -1.17 16.87
C PRO A 13 15.74 -1.80 15.58
N ASN A 14 14.42 -2.03 15.51
CA ASN A 14 13.73 -2.54 14.31
C ASN A 14 13.47 -1.45 13.24
N GLY A 15 14.00 -0.24 13.43
CA GLY A 15 13.84 0.90 12.52
C GLY A 15 12.53 1.67 12.70
N THR A 16 11.64 1.24 13.60
CA THR A 16 10.40 1.99 13.85
C THR A 16 10.68 3.21 14.73
N SER A 17 10.10 4.36 14.35
CA SER A 17 10.18 5.60 15.12
C SER A 17 8.86 5.83 15.81
N ARG A 18 8.86 6.09 17.11
CA ARG A 18 7.66 6.48 17.87
C ARG A 18 7.89 7.81 18.58
N ARG A 19 6.87 8.66 18.59
CA ARG A 19 6.91 9.89 19.37
C ARG A 19 6.65 9.57 20.84
N VAL A 20 7.50 10.08 21.73
CA VAL A 20 7.33 9.92 23.18
C VAL A 20 6.09 10.72 23.63
N PRO A 21 5.17 10.11 24.42
CA PRO A 21 4.00 10.81 24.93
C PRO A 21 4.38 12.04 25.76
N ALA A 22 3.62 13.14 25.61
CA ALA A 22 3.94 14.42 26.24
C ALA A 22 3.98 14.35 27.78
N LEU A 23 3.09 13.58 28.40
CA LEU A 23 3.06 13.36 29.86
C LEU A 23 4.30 12.60 30.35
N THR A 24 4.72 11.57 29.61
CA THR A 24 5.94 10.81 29.93
C THR A 24 7.16 11.72 29.86
N LEU A 25 7.23 12.58 28.84
CA LEU A 25 8.32 13.54 28.70
C LEU A 25 8.31 14.60 29.80
N GLN A 26 7.14 15.12 30.18
CA GLN A 26 7.03 16.07 31.30
C GLN A 26 7.45 15.43 32.62
N ALA A 27 6.96 14.22 32.92
CA ALA A 27 7.35 13.50 34.13
C ALA A 27 8.87 13.27 34.21
N HIS A 28 9.51 13.02 33.06
CA HIS A 28 10.96 12.93 32.98
C HIS A 28 11.64 14.28 33.26
N PHE A 29 11.14 15.38 32.69
CA PHE A 29 11.67 16.72 32.95
C PHE A 29 11.48 17.20 34.38
N GLU A 30 10.49 16.66 35.10
CA GLU A 30 10.24 16.97 36.51
C GLU A 30 11.15 16.21 37.48
N GLN A 31 11.92 15.22 37.02
CA GLN A 31 12.93 14.54 37.83
C GLN A 31 13.96 15.56 38.35
N ALA A 32 14.34 15.45 39.63
CA ALA A 32 15.06 16.50 40.34
C ALA A 32 16.39 16.93 39.67
N ASN A 33 17.15 15.97 39.15
CA ASN A 33 18.40 16.20 38.43
C ASN A 33 18.20 16.85 37.05
N ILE A 34 17.11 16.52 36.36
CA ILE A 34 16.80 17.05 35.02
C ILE A 34 16.22 18.46 35.15
N LYS A 35 15.28 18.64 36.08
CA LYS A 35 14.67 19.94 36.35
C LYS A 35 15.69 20.99 36.74
N SER A 36 16.66 20.65 37.60
CA SER A 36 17.75 21.57 37.98
C SER A 36 18.63 21.94 36.79
N SER A 37 18.95 20.96 35.94
CA SER A 37 19.73 21.20 34.70
C SER A 37 18.97 22.11 33.72
N LEU A 38 17.66 21.89 33.54
CA LEU A 38 16.82 22.73 32.68
C LEU A 38 16.71 24.17 33.23
N GLN A 39 16.63 24.33 34.55
CA GLN A 39 16.62 25.65 35.18
C GLN A 39 17.93 26.42 34.98
N GLN A 40 19.08 25.73 35.00
CA GLN A 40 20.38 26.33 34.67
C GLN A 40 20.44 26.82 33.22
N LEU A 41 19.72 26.16 32.30
CA LEU A 41 19.55 26.59 30.91
C LEU A 41 18.52 27.71 30.73
N GLY A 42 17.93 28.21 31.81
CA GLY A 42 16.94 29.30 31.79
C GLY A 42 15.50 28.84 31.57
N VAL A 43 15.21 27.53 31.62
CA VAL A 43 13.84 27.02 31.53
C VAL A 43 13.12 27.29 32.85
N THR A 44 12.16 28.21 32.84
CA THR A 44 11.39 28.56 34.03
C THR A 44 10.27 27.55 34.33
N VAL A 45 9.59 27.08 33.27
CA VAL A 45 8.41 26.20 33.37
C VAL A 45 8.42 25.23 32.19
N SER A 46 8.10 23.97 32.46
CA SER A 46 7.80 22.93 31.47
C SER A 46 6.37 22.44 31.66
N ILE A 47 5.57 22.39 30.60
CA ILE A 47 4.18 21.93 30.62
C ILE A 47 3.98 20.96 29.46
N ALA A 48 3.37 19.80 29.71
CA ALA A 48 2.91 18.95 28.62
C ALA A 48 1.73 19.60 27.89
N ARG A 49 1.84 19.76 26.57
CA ARG A 49 0.69 20.05 25.71
C ARG A 49 -0.03 18.75 25.38
N THR A 50 -0.97 18.37 26.23
CA THR A 50 -1.89 17.26 25.99
C THR A 50 -3.24 17.77 25.53
N GLU A 51 -4.05 16.85 25.00
CA GLU A 51 -5.50 17.06 24.94
C GLU A 51 -6.03 17.35 26.34
N MET A 52 -7.08 18.17 26.42
CA MET A 52 -7.74 18.46 27.68
C MET A 52 -8.43 17.19 28.17
N SER A 53 -8.25 16.84 29.45
CA SER A 53 -8.94 15.69 30.00
C SER A 53 -10.46 15.92 30.00
N PRO A 54 -11.29 14.86 29.97
CA PRO A 54 -12.74 15.01 30.07
C PRO A 54 -13.18 15.80 31.30
N ALA A 55 -12.44 15.70 32.41
CA ALA A 55 -12.68 16.47 33.62
C ALA A 55 -12.38 17.97 33.43
N GLN A 56 -11.27 18.31 32.76
CA GLN A 56 -10.92 19.70 32.43
C GLN A 56 -11.93 20.31 31.45
N VAL A 57 -12.37 19.56 30.44
CA VAL A 57 -13.40 20.00 29.49
C VAL A 57 -14.72 20.26 30.22
N LYS A 58 -15.16 19.34 31.07
CA LYS A 58 -16.36 19.53 31.90
C LYS A 58 -16.25 20.75 32.82
N GLN A 59 -15.09 20.96 33.44
CA GLN A 59 -14.86 22.12 34.30
C GLN A 59 -14.91 23.45 33.52
N LEU A 60 -14.33 23.50 32.32
CA LEU A 60 -14.38 24.68 31.46
C LEU A 60 -15.80 24.99 30.96
N GLN A 61 -16.64 23.97 30.77
CA GLN A 61 -18.01 24.12 30.28
C GLN A 61 -19.05 24.33 31.38
N GLN A 62 -18.70 24.11 32.66
CA GLN A 62 -19.62 24.22 33.80
C GLN A 62 -20.18 25.62 34.00
N ASN A 63 -19.34 26.65 33.84
CA ASN A 63 -19.75 28.04 34.02
C ASN A 63 -19.58 28.82 32.71
N PRO A 64 -20.55 29.68 32.35
CA PRO A 64 -20.41 30.54 31.19
C PRO A 64 -19.23 31.51 31.40
N PRO A 65 -18.44 31.80 30.35
CA PRO A 65 -17.42 32.83 30.40
C PRO A 65 -18.01 34.21 30.72
N ALA A 66 -17.20 35.09 31.33
CA ALA A 66 -17.65 36.42 31.73
C ALA A 66 -18.24 37.22 30.55
N GLY A 67 -19.46 37.74 30.73
CA GLY A 67 -20.17 38.52 29.71
C GLY A 67 -20.99 37.69 28.72
N VAL A 68 -21.07 36.36 28.89
CA VAL A 68 -21.92 35.47 28.07
C VAL A 68 -23.17 35.10 28.87
N ASP A 69 -24.33 35.19 28.22
CA ASP A 69 -25.61 34.77 28.81
C ASP A 69 -25.60 33.24 29.07
N PRO A 70 -25.97 32.77 30.29
CA PRO A 70 -26.02 31.34 30.61
C PRO A 70 -26.88 30.50 29.66
N ILE A 71 -28.01 31.04 29.18
CA ILE A 71 -28.92 30.34 28.27
C ILE A 71 -28.26 30.13 26.91
N ILE A 72 -27.61 31.18 26.38
CA ILE A 72 -26.88 31.10 25.09
C ILE A 72 -25.70 30.14 25.20
N TRP A 73 -25.02 30.10 26.35
CA TRP A 73 -23.92 29.19 26.60
C TRP A 73 -24.35 27.72 26.61
N GLU A 74 -25.45 27.39 27.30
CA GLU A 74 -26.01 26.03 27.28
C GLU A 74 -26.48 25.63 25.88
N GLN A 75 -27.12 26.54 25.15
CA GLN A 75 -27.51 26.29 23.77
C GLN A 75 -26.29 26.00 22.87
N ALA A 76 -25.21 26.77 22.99
CA ALA A 76 -23.99 26.55 22.22
C ALA A 76 -23.30 25.19 22.54
N LYS A 77 -23.48 24.66 23.75
CA LYS A 77 -23.02 23.30 24.10
C LYS A 77 -23.86 22.23 23.40
N VAL A 78 -25.18 22.41 23.34
CA VAL A 78 -26.10 21.50 22.65
C VAL A 78 -25.90 21.53 21.14
N ASP A 79 -25.69 22.72 20.57
CA ASP A 79 -25.52 22.92 19.12
C ASP A 79 -24.10 22.59 18.63
N ASN A 80 -23.25 22.07 19.50
CA ASN A 80 -21.90 21.67 19.13
C ASN A 80 -21.93 20.45 18.18
N PRO A 81 -21.43 20.55 16.94
CA PRO A 81 -21.53 19.48 15.96
C PRO A 81 -20.60 18.29 16.25
N ASP A 82 -19.55 18.47 17.06
CA ASP A 82 -18.62 17.39 17.46
C ASP A 82 -18.19 17.58 18.93
N PRO A 83 -19.01 17.16 19.91
CA PRO A 83 -18.74 17.34 21.34
C PRO A 83 -17.48 16.62 21.86
N ASP A 84 -17.01 15.60 21.14
CA ASP A 84 -15.82 14.85 21.53
C ASP A 84 -14.52 15.59 21.18
N LYS A 85 -14.55 16.44 20.15
CA LYS A 85 -13.35 17.16 19.66
C LYS A 85 -13.42 18.67 19.81
N LEU A 86 -14.62 19.23 19.96
CA LEU A 86 -14.85 20.67 19.98
C LEU A 86 -15.47 21.09 21.31
N ILE A 87 -15.16 22.32 21.72
CA ILE A 87 -15.81 23.00 22.83
C ILE A 87 -16.32 24.37 22.35
N PRO A 88 -17.46 24.85 22.86
CA PRO A 88 -17.92 26.19 22.52
C PRO A 88 -16.92 27.23 23.02
N LEU A 89 -16.67 28.25 22.20
CA LEU A 89 -15.79 29.37 22.53
C LEU A 89 -16.52 30.67 22.20
N PRO A 90 -16.68 31.60 23.16
CA PRO A 90 -17.35 32.87 22.88
C PRO A 90 -16.48 33.75 21.98
N MET A 91 -17.08 34.32 20.94
CA MET A 91 -16.43 35.29 20.06
C MET A 91 -17.12 36.64 20.22
N VAL A 92 -16.47 37.58 20.90
CA VAL A 92 -17.04 38.90 21.19
C VAL A 92 -16.40 39.98 20.32
N GLY A 93 -17.20 40.55 19.42
CA GLY A 93 -16.81 41.66 18.54
C GLY A 93 -15.91 41.29 17.36
N PHE A 94 -15.67 42.26 16.48
CA PHE A 94 -14.90 42.06 15.23
C PHE A 94 -13.43 41.70 15.46
N LYS A 95 -12.85 42.08 16.61
CA LYS A 95 -11.46 41.76 16.94
C LYS A 95 -11.24 40.25 17.06
N GLU A 96 -12.18 39.53 17.69
CA GLU A 96 -12.06 38.08 17.85
C GLU A 96 -12.34 37.34 16.54
N LEU A 97 -13.27 37.84 15.71
CA LEU A 97 -13.48 37.32 14.35
C LEU A 97 -12.22 37.48 13.49
N LEU A 98 -11.56 38.64 13.52
CA LEU A 98 -10.29 38.85 12.83
C LEU A 98 -9.19 37.93 13.36
N ARG A 99 -9.14 37.69 14.67
CA ARG A 99 -8.20 36.73 15.27
C ARG A 99 -8.46 35.31 14.76
N ARG A 100 -9.72 34.87 14.69
CA ARG A 100 -10.09 33.57 14.13
C ARG A 100 -9.67 33.45 12.67
N LEU A 101 -9.90 34.48 11.85
CA LEU A 101 -9.48 34.49 10.45
C LEU A 101 -7.97 34.34 10.29
N LYS A 102 -7.17 35.03 11.13
CA LYS A 102 -5.71 34.89 11.14
C LYS A 102 -5.25 33.49 11.53
N VAL A 103 -5.90 32.87 12.52
CA VAL A 103 -5.60 31.49 12.93
C VAL A 103 -5.98 30.51 11.81
N GLN A 104 -7.11 30.71 11.13
CA GLN A 104 -7.53 29.90 10.00
C GLN A 104 -6.52 29.99 8.85
N ASP A 105 -6.07 31.19 8.47
CA ASP A 105 -5.03 31.36 7.44
C ASP A 105 -3.73 30.63 7.82
N GLN A 106 -3.29 30.75 9.08
CA GLN A 106 -2.12 30.03 9.57
C GLN A 106 -2.28 28.50 9.48
N MET A 107 -3.44 27.97 9.89
CA MET A 107 -3.71 26.53 9.85
C MET A 107 -3.83 26.02 8.41
N THR A 108 -4.47 26.77 7.51
CA THR A 108 -4.54 26.44 6.08
C THR A 108 -3.14 26.37 5.46
N LYS A 109 -2.25 27.32 5.78
CA LYS A 109 -0.86 27.28 5.34
C LYS A 109 -0.13 26.02 5.84
N GLN A 110 -0.31 25.66 7.11
CA GLN A 110 0.28 24.43 7.65
C GLN A 110 -0.28 23.17 6.97
N HIS A 111 -1.59 23.12 6.70
CA HIS A 111 -2.20 22.02 5.98
C HIS A 111 -1.66 21.91 4.55
N GLN A 112 -1.51 23.03 3.84
CA GLN A 112 -0.91 23.03 2.51
C GLN A 112 0.52 22.48 2.54
N THR A 113 1.37 22.96 3.46
CA THR A 113 2.74 22.43 3.62
C THR A 113 2.74 20.93 3.89
N ARG A 114 1.79 20.41 4.68
CA ARG A 114 1.68 18.97 4.91
C ARG A 114 1.27 18.20 3.65
N LEU A 115 0.34 18.74 2.87
CA LEU A 115 -0.05 18.15 1.59
C LEU A 115 1.11 18.15 0.59
N ASP A 116 1.92 19.21 0.57
CA ASP A 116 3.10 19.31 -0.29
C ASP A 116 4.13 18.23 0.05
N ILE A 117 4.42 18.02 1.34
CA ILE A 117 5.31 16.94 1.82
C ILE A 117 4.77 15.56 1.38
N ILE A 118 3.48 15.29 1.60
CA ILE A 118 2.87 14.02 1.19
C ILE A 118 2.96 13.83 -0.32
N SER A 119 2.75 14.91 -1.09
CA SER A 119 2.87 14.87 -2.55
C SER A 119 4.30 14.58 -3.01
N GLU A 120 5.31 15.14 -2.33
CA GLU A 120 6.72 14.87 -2.57
C GLU A 120 7.06 13.39 -2.28
N ASP A 121 6.64 12.87 -1.13
CA ASP A 121 6.82 11.47 -0.73
C ASP A 121 6.17 10.51 -1.75
N ILE A 122 4.96 10.84 -2.24
CA ILE A 122 4.28 10.07 -3.30
C ILE A 122 5.10 10.11 -4.60
N GLY A 123 5.64 11.27 -4.97
CA GLY A 123 6.49 11.42 -6.15
C GLY A 123 7.76 10.59 -6.06
N GLU A 124 8.42 10.57 -4.90
CA GLU A 124 9.59 9.73 -4.65
C GLU A 124 9.25 8.25 -4.72
N LEU A 125 8.13 7.84 -4.11
CA LEU A 125 7.66 6.45 -4.15
C LEU A 125 7.39 5.99 -5.58
N GLN A 126 6.76 6.82 -6.41
CA GLN A 126 6.50 6.52 -7.82
C GLN A 126 7.80 6.36 -8.62
N LYS A 127 8.80 7.22 -8.40
CA LYS A 127 10.13 7.10 -9.02
C LYS A 127 10.83 5.80 -8.61
N ASN A 128 10.74 5.44 -7.33
CA ASN A 128 11.29 4.20 -6.80
C ASN A 128 10.58 2.96 -7.37
N GLN A 129 9.26 3.04 -7.59
CA GLN A 129 8.47 1.99 -8.24
C GLN A 129 8.98 1.72 -9.66
N THR A 130 9.19 2.75 -10.49
CA THR A 130 9.71 2.57 -11.85
C THR A 130 11.07 1.88 -11.86
N THR A 131 11.98 2.29 -10.97
CA THR A 131 13.30 1.67 -10.82
C THR A 131 13.17 0.20 -10.38
N THR A 132 12.27 -0.09 -9.45
CA THR A 132 12.02 -1.45 -8.95
C THR A 132 11.45 -2.34 -10.04
N MET A 133 10.53 -1.85 -10.88
CA MET A 133 10.01 -2.59 -12.02
C MET A 133 11.11 -2.99 -13.02
N ALA A 134 12.06 -2.08 -13.30
CA ALA A 134 13.21 -2.39 -14.15
C ALA A 134 14.09 -3.49 -13.54
N LYS A 135 14.35 -3.43 -12.23
CA LYS A 135 15.10 -4.47 -11.50
C LYS A 135 14.37 -5.82 -11.52
N ILE A 136 13.05 -5.84 -11.32
CA ILE A 136 12.25 -7.07 -11.42
C ILE A 136 12.40 -7.69 -12.81
N ALA A 137 12.29 -6.90 -13.88
CA ALA A 137 12.48 -7.41 -15.25
C ALA A 137 13.90 -7.95 -15.46
N GLN A 138 14.93 -7.27 -14.93
CA GLN A 138 16.31 -7.75 -14.97
C GLN A 138 16.47 -9.08 -14.23
N TYR A 139 15.91 -9.21 -13.03
CA TYR A 139 15.98 -10.43 -12.24
C TYR A 139 15.22 -11.59 -12.88
N LYS A 140 14.07 -11.34 -13.51
CA LYS A 140 13.37 -12.37 -14.30
C LYS A 140 14.22 -12.90 -15.45
N ARG A 141 14.90 -12.01 -16.21
CA ARG A 141 15.84 -12.43 -17.27
C ARG A 141 17.02 -13.22 -16.71
N LYS A 142 17.61 -12.76 -15.60
CA LYS A 142 18.74 -13.44 -14.94
C LYS A 142 18.32 -14.83 -14.43
N LEU A 143 17.14 -14.94 -13.84
CA LEU A 143 16.57 -16.22 -13.39
C LEU A 143 16.41 -17.20 -14.55
N MET A 144 15.85 -16.75 -15.69
CA MET A 144 15.72 -17.59 -16.89
C MET A 144 17.08 -18.05 -17.42
N ALA A 145 18.06 -17.15 -17.50
CA ALA A 145 19.41 -17.49 -17.94
C ALA A 145 20.12 -18.46 -16.98
N LEU A 146 19.98 -18.26 -15.67
CA LEU A 146 20.53 -19.17 -14.66
C LEU A 146 19.83 -20.52 -14.68
N SER A 147 18.50 -20.56 -14.79
CA SER A 147 17.73 -21.81 -14.92
C SER A 147 18.21 -22.63 -16.12
N HIS A 148 18.41 -21.99 -17.28
CA HIS A 148 18.98 -22.66 -18.44
C HIS A 148 20.40 -23.18 -18.21
N ARG A 149 21.28 -22.38 -17.58
CA ARG A 149 22.66 -22.81 -17.24
C ARG A 149 22.66 -23.97 -16.24
N THR A 150 21.81 -23.92 -15.23
CA THR A 150 21.64 -25.00 -14.25
C THR A 150 21.22 -26.27 -14.95
N LEU A 151 20.22 -26.20 -15.84
CA LEU A 151 19.79 -27.35 -16.65
C LEU A 151 20.95 -27.91 -17.50
N GLN A 152 21.72 -27.06 -18.17
CA GLN A 152 22.89 -27.50 -18.95
C GLN A 152 23.94 -28.22 -18.10
N VAL A 153 24.21 -27.72 -16.89
CA VAL A 153 25.16 -28.36 -15.97
C VAL A 153 24.61 -29.71 -15.51
N LEU A 154 23.33 -29.79 -15.13
CA LEU A 154 22.68 -31.04 -14.73
C LEU A 154 22.73 -32.08 -15.86
N ILE A 155 22.42 -31.69 -17.09
CA ILE A 155 22.51 -32.57 -18.27
C ILE A 155 23.94 -33.11 -18.42
N LYS A 156 24.96 -32.24 -18.37
CA LYS A 156 26.37 -32.66 -18.50
C LYS A 156 26.81 -33.59 -17.38
N GLN A 157 26.40 -33.30 -16.15
CA GLN A 157 26.68 -34.14 -14.99
C GLN A 157 26.03 -35.52 -15.14
N GLU A 158 24.78 -35.57 -15.58
CA GLU A 158 24.06 -36.84 -15.75
C GLU A 158 24.68 -37.70 -16.85
N ILE A 159 25.04 -37.10 -18.00
CA ILE A 159 25.77 -37.78 -19.07
C ILE A 159 27.10 -38.35 -18.57
N GLN A 160 27.87 -37.58 -17.80
CA GLN A 160 29.16 -38.05 -17.25
C GLN A 160 28.96 -39.18 -16.24
N ARG A 161 27.99 -39.04 -15.33
CA ARG A 161 27.68 -40.01 -14.28
C ARG A 161 27.19 -41.34 -14.85
N LYS A 162 26.41 -41.29 -15.94
CA LYS A 162 25.78 -42.45 -16.57
C LYS A 162 26.58 -43.02 -17.75
N SER A 163 27.73 -42.44 -18.07
CA SER A 163 28.59 -42.95 -19.14
C SER A 163 29.02 -44.40 -18.85
N GLY A 164 28.78 -45.29 -19.82
CA GLY A 164 29.12 -46.71 -19.70
C GLY A 164 28.05 -47.59 -19.05
N TYR A 165 26.95 -47.03 -18.56
CA TYR A 165 25.77 -47.80 -18.14
C TYR A 165 24.84 -48.06 -19.32
N ALA A 166 24.06 -49.14 -19.25
CA ALA A 166 22.98 -49.38 -20.20
C ALA A 166 21.85 -48.36 -19.98
N ILE A 167 21.17 -47.98 -21.07
CA ILE A 167 20.03 -47.06 -21.05
C ILE A 167 18.95 -47.62 -20.13
N GLN A 168 18.47 -46.79 -19.21
CA GLN A 168 17.46 -47.18 -18.24
C GLN A 168 16.04 -46.97 -18.77
N ALA A 169 15.06 -47.67 -18.22
CA ALA A 169 13.66 -47.53 -18.62
C ALA A 169 13.15 -46.08 -18.49
N ASP A 170 13.52 -45.39 -17.41
CA ASP A 170 13.14 -44.00 -17.16
C ASP A 170 13.76 -43.04 -18.21
N GLU A 171 14.96 -43.33 -18.68
CA GLU A 171 15.64 -42.54 -19.73
C GLU A 171 14.95 -42.71 -21.08
N GLU A 172 14.52 -43.93 -21.42
CA GLU A 172 13.74 -44.17 -22.64
C GLU A 172 12.36 -43.49 -22.55
N GLN A 173 11.70 -43.53 -21.39
CA GLN A 173 10.45 -42.80 -21.20
C GLN A 173 10.62 -41.29 -21.40
N LEU A 174 11.68 -40.69 -20.86
CA LEU A 174 12.00 -39.28 -21.07
C LEU A 174 12.30 -38.98 -22.54
N ARG A 175 13.04 -39.86 -23.22
CA ARG A 175 13.36 -39.76 -24.64
C ARG A 175 12.09 -39.70 -25.49
N VAL A 176 11.15 -40.62 -25.25
CA VAL A 176 9.86 -40.67 -25.97
C VAL A 176 9.05 -39.39 -25.77
N GLN A 177 9.02 -38.85 -24.54
CA GLN A 177 8.34 -37.58 -24.25
C GLN A 177 8.97 -36.41 -25.01
N LEU A 178 10.30 -36.32 -25.03
CA LEU A 178 11.03 -35.26 -25.75
C LEU A 178 10.87 -35.39 -27.27
N ASP A 179 10.92 -36.60 -27.81
CA ASP A 179 10.69 -36.87 -29.24
C ASP A 179 9.27 -36.46 -29.66
N THR A 180 8.27 -36.74 -28.82
CA THR A 180 6.87 -36.32 -29.06
C THR A 180 6.77 -34.79 -29.15
N ILE A 181 7.31 -34.07 -28.16
CA ILE A 181 7.31 -32.60 -28.13
C ILE A 181 8.04 -32.04 -29.36
N GLN A 182 9.19 -32.61 -29.71
CA GLN A 182 9.99 -32.17 -30.85
C GLN A 182 9.26 -32.40 -32.18
N CYS A 183 8.53 -33.50 -32.33
CA CYS A 183 7.72 -33.78 -33.52
C CYS A 183 6.55 -32.80 -33.64
N GLU A 184 5.84 -32.52 -32.54
CA GLU A 184 4.76 -31.53 -32.53
C GLU A 184 5.25 -30.13 -32.90
N LEU A 185 6.40 -29.71 -32.36
CA LEU A 185 6.97 -28.39 -32.64
C LEU A 185 7.39 -28.24 -34.11
N ASN A 186 7.93 -29.31 -34.72
CA ASN A 186 8.41 -29.31 -36.10
C ASN A 186 7.33 -29.67 -37.13
N ALA A 187 6.12 -30.03 -36.69
CA ALA A 187 5.03 -30.40 -37.57
C ALA A 187 4.78 -29.28 -38.61
N PRO A 188 4.99 -29.54 -39.91
CA PRO A 188 4.78 -28.55 -40.94
C PRO A 188 3.30 -28.13 -40.90
N THR A 189 3.06 -26.81 -40.87
CA THR A 189 1.76 -26.11 -40.76
C THR A 189 1.19 -25.84 -39.36
N GLN A 190 1.71 -26.42 -38.26
CA GLN A 190 1.18 -26.08 -36.93
C GLN A 190 1.68 -24.72 -36.42
N PHE A 191 2.89 -24.65 -35.86
CA PHE A 191 3.36 -23.42 -35.20
C PHE A 191 3.99 -22.45 -36.20
N LYS A 192 4.99 -22.91 -36.96
CA LYS A 192 5.74 -22.05 -37.90
C LYS A 192 4.87 -21.52 -39.04
N GLY A 193 3.94 -22.35 -39.54
CA GLY A 193 2.98 -21.96 -40.58
C GLY A 193 2.03 -20.87 -40.10
N ARG A 194 1.34 -21.10 -38.97
CA ARG A 194 0.43 -20.12 -38.37
C ARG A 194 1.13 -18.83 -37.95
N LEU A 195 2.35 -18.89 -37.41
CA LEU A 195 3.13 -17.70 -37.08
C LEU A 195 3.43 -16.85 -38.32
N ASN A 196 3.83 -17.48 -39.42
CA ASN A 196 4.10 -16.78 -40.68
C ASN A 196 2.83 -16.17 -41.27
N GLU A 197 1.71 -16.90 -41.20
CA GLU A 197 0.40 -16.40 -41.62
C GLU A 197 -0.01 -15.18 -40.79
N LEU A 198 0.05 -15.27 -39.46
CA LEU A 198 -0.29 -14.16 -38.55
C LEU A 198 0.62 -12.94 -38.78
N MET A 199 1.93 -13.16 -38.94
CA MET A 199 2.86 -12.08 -39.29
C MET A 199 2.51 -11.44 -40.64
N SER A 200 2.09 -12.23 -41.63
CA SER A 200 1.65 -11.72 -42.92
C SER A 200 0.37 -10.88 -42.79
N GLN A 201 -0.63 -11.39 -42.05
CA GLN A 201 -1.87 -10.68 -41.76
C GLN A 201 -1.62 -9.34 -41.05
N ILE A 202 -0.75 -9.30 -40.03
CA ILE A 202 -0.38 -8.06 -39.33
C ILE A 202 0.27 -7.06 -40.29
N ARG A 203 1.20 -7.52 -41.14
CA ARG A 203 1.85 -6.64 -42.13
C ARG A 203 0.84 -6.06 -43.12
N MET A 204 -0.07 -6.88 -43.63
CA MET A 204 -1.14 -6.44 -44.53
C MET A 204 -2.07 -5.44 -43.82
N GLN A 205 -2.54 -5.75 -42.61
CA GLN A 205 -3.43 -4.88 -41.85
C GLN A 205 -2.80 -3.52 -41.54
N ASN A 206 -1.51 -3.48 -41.20
CA ASN A 206 -0.80 -2.22 -40.95
C ASN A 206 -0.68 -1.35 -42.21
N HIS A 207 -0.55 -1.96 -43.39
CA HIS A 207 -0.52 -1.25 -44.68
C HIS A 207 -1.90 -0.64 -45.03
N PHE A 208 -3.00 -1.34 -44.72
CA PHE A 208 -4.35 -0.82 -44.92
C PHE A 208 -4.77 0.18 -43.82
N GLY A 209 -4.31 0.00 -42.58
CA GLY A 209 -4.66 0.84 -41.43
C GLY A 209 -4.04 2.24 -41.49
N THR A 210 -2.88 2.40 -42.13
CA THR A 210 -2.26 3.72 -42.34
C THR A 210 -3.07 4.62 -43.28
N VAL A 211 -3.85 4.04 -44.19
CA VAL A 211 -4.72 4.77 -45.13
C VAL A 211 -6.06 5.18 -44.48
N ARG A 212 -6.50 4.50 -43.41
CA ARG A 212 -7.74 4.81 -42.66
C ARG A 212 -7.56 5.81 -41.51
N ALA A 213 -6.35 6.29 -41.26
CA ALA A 213 -6.04 7.18 -40.13
C ALA A 213 -6.58 8.63 -40.29
N GLU A 214 -7.35 8.93 -41.32
CA GLU A 214 -7.95 10.26 -41.57
C GLU A 214 -9.32 10.47 -40.91
N GLU A 215 -9.88 9.49 -40.20
CA GLU A 215 -11.12 9.71 -39.44
C GLU A 215 -10.81 10.45 -38.13
N ARG A 216 -10.92 11.78 -38.17
CA ARG A 216 -10.85 12.65 -36.99
C ARG A 216 -12.13 12.52 -36.15
N TYR A 217 -12.23 11.43 -35.40
CA TYR A 217 -13.22 11.31 -34.33
C TYR A 217 -12.86 12.28 -33.19
N TYR A 218 -13.72 13.26 -32.94
CA TYR A 218 -13.64 14.11 -31.76
C TYR A 218 -14.39 13.43 -30.62
N ILE A 219 -13.65 12.89 -29.65
CA ILE A 219 -14.22 12.32 -28.43
C ILE A 219 -14.34 13.45 -27.42
N ASP A 220 -15.54 13.64 -26.86
CA ASP A 220 -15.77 14.60 -25.79
C ASP A 220 -14.96 14.23 -24.53
N ALA A 221 -14.29 15.23 -23.96
CA ALA A 221 -13.36 15.05 -22.85
C ALA A 221 -14.07 14.69 -21.54
N ASP A 222 -15.31 15.15 -21.35
CA ASP A 222 -16.09 14.84 -20.16
C ASP A 222 -16.65 13.41 -20.21
N LEU A 223 -17.18 12.98 -21.36
CA LEU A 223 -17.54 11.56 -21.57
C LEU A 223 -16.34 10.63 -21.36
N LEU A 224 -15.16 11.00 -21.84
CA LEU A 224 -13.95 10.21 -21.63
C LEU A 224 -13.58 10.10 -20.14
N ARG A 225 -13.79 11.17 -19.36
CA ARG A 225 -13.56 11.17 -17.91
C ARG A 225 -14.54 10.25 -17.19
N GLU A 226 -15.80 10.26 -17.60
CA GLU A 226 -16.84 9.38 -17.06
C GLU A 226 -16.54 7.91 -17.37
N ILE A 227 -16.18 7.59 -18.62
CA ILE A 227 -15.75 6.25 -19.01
C ILE A 227 -14.55 5.79 -18.18
N LYS A 228 -13.54 6.65 -18.00
CA LYS A 228 -12.37 6.35 -17.16
C LYS A 228 -12.78 6.05 -15.72
N GLN A 229 -13.70 6.83 -15.16
CA GLN A 229 -14.19 6.63 -13.80
C GLN A 229 -14.96 5.32 -13.66
N HIS A 230 -15.82 4.99 -14.63
CA HIS A 230 -16.56 3.73 -14.64
C HIS A 230 -15.62 2.53 -14.76
N LEU A 231 -14.65 2.57 -15.68
CA LEU A 231 -13.65 1.51 -15.83
C LEU A 231 -12.80 1.34 -14.57
N LYS A 232 -12.48 2.43 -13.86
CA LYS A 232 -11.78 2.36 -12.58
C LYS A 232 -12.60 1.60 -11.53
N GLN A 233 -13.89 1.91 -11.40
CA GLN A 233 -14.78 1.20 -10.47
C GLN A 233 -14.92 -0.28 -10.84
N GLN A 234 -15.05 -0.60 -12.13
CA GLN A 234 -15.08 -1.99 -12.60
C GLN A 234 -13.77 -2.72 -12.27
N GLN A 235 -12.62 -2.08 -12.48
CA GLN A 235 -11.31 -2.65 -12.15
C GLN A 235 -11.16 -2.94 -10.65
N GLU A 236 -11.63 -2.03 -9.79
CA GLU A 236 -11.63 -2.21 -8.33
C GLU A 236 -12.55 -3.37 -7.93
N GLY A 237 -13.77 -3.44 -8.47
CA GLY A 237 -14.71 -4.54 -8.23
C GLY A 237 -14.17 -5.90 -8.67
N LEU A 238 -13.59 -5.98 -9.87
CA LEU A 238 -12.95 -7.20 -10.36
C LEU A 238 -11.75 -7.61 -9.50
N SER A 239 -10.94 -6.66 -9.05
CA SER A 239 -9.81 -6.94 -8.17
C SER A 239 -10.26 -7.52 -6.83
N HIS A 240 -11.37 -7.02 -6.29
CA HIS A 240 -11.96 -7.55 -5.07
C HIS A 240 -12.51 -8.97 -5.26
N LEU A 241 -13.25 -9.23 -6.34
CA LEU A 241 -13.74 -10.57 -6.67
C LEU A 241 -12.60 -11.57 -6.85
N ILE A 242 -11.50 -11.16 -7.51
CA ILE A 242 -10.31 -12.01 -7.65
C ILE A 242 -9.70 -12.32 -6.28
N SER A 243 -9.70 -11.39 -5.33
CA SER A 243 -9.23 -11.64 -3.97
C SER A 243 -10.09 -12.68 -3.28
N ILE A 244 -11.43 -12.50 -3.28
CA ILE A 244 -12.37 -13.43 -2.66
C ILE A 244 -12.19 -14.84 -3.24
N ILE A 245 -12.14 -14.97 -4.57
CA ILE A 245 -11.95 -16.27 -5.22
C ILE A 245 -10.63 -16.93 -4.82
N LYS A 246 -9.56 -16.14 -4.64
CA LYS A 246 -8.28 -16.69 -4.19
C LYS A 246 -8.35 -17.18 -2.74
N ASP A 247 -8.98 -16.40 -1.87
CA ASP A 247 -9.16 -16.76 -0.46
C ASP A 247 -10.04 -18.02 -0.36
N ASP A 248 -11.16 -18.06 -1.09
CA ASP A 248 -12.04 -19.23 -1.18
C ASP A 248 -11.31 -20.48 -1.73
N LEU A 249 -10.41 -20.31 -2.71
CA LEU A 249 -9.60 -21.42 -3.24
C LEU A 249 -8.60 -21.95 -2.21
N GLU A 250 -8.01 -21.09 -1.38
CA GLU A 250 -7.14 -21.53 -0.28
C GLU A 250 -7.96 -22.24 0.81
N ASP A 251 -9.15 -21.75 1.14
CA ASP A 251 -10.07 -22.41 2.09
C ASP A 251 -10.50 -23.79 1.58
N ILE A 252 -10.82 -23.93 0.29
CA ILE A 252 -11.15 -25.22 -0.33
C ILE A 252 -9.97 -26.19 -0.22
N LYS A 253 -8.73 -25.74 -0.48
CA LYS A 253 -7.54 -26.58 -0.33
C LYS A 253 -7.35 -27.04 1.12
N LEU A 254 -7.63 -26.16 2.08
CA LEU A 254 -7.57 -26.50 3.51
C LEU A 254 -8.60 -27.58 3.86
N ILE A 255 -9.83 -27.45 3.36
CA ILE A 255 -10.90 -28.43 3.54
C ILE A 255 -10.53 -29.77 2.88
N GLU A 256 -10.02 -29.75 1.65
CA GLU A 256 -9.57 -30.94 0.93
C GLU A 256 -8.46 -31.67 1.70
N HIS A 257 -7.50 -30.91 2.24
CA HIS A 257 -6.43 -31.47 3.05
C HIS A 257 -6.96 -32.11 4.34
N GLY A 258 -7.83 -31.40 5.08
CA GLY A 258 -8.45 -31.94 6.30
C GLY A 258 -9.33 -33.16 6.04
N LEU A 259 -10.04 -33.21 4.90
CA LEU A 259 -10.81 -34.36 4.47
C LEU A 259 -9.89 -35.56 4.17
N ASN A 260 -8.80 -35.36 3.44
CA ASN A 260 -7.82 -36.42 3.15
C ASN A 260 -7.11 -36.95 4.40
N GLU A 261 -6.87 -36.12 5.41
CA GLU A 261 -6.34 -36.56 6.71
C GLU A 261 -7.39 -37.31 7.56
N SER A 262 -8.67 -36.97 7.40
CA SER A 262 -9.79 -37.56 8.14
C SER A 262 -10.35 -38.86 7.57
N ILE A 263 -9.79 -39.38 6.47
CA ILE A 263 -10.07 -40.73 5.96
C ILE A 263 -9.05 -41.69 6.63
N PRO A 264 -9.38 -42.34 7.76
CA PRO A 264 -8.62 -43.51 8.15
C PRO A 264 -8.81 -44.53 7.04
N ILE A 265 -7.72 -45.07 6.53
CA ILE A 265 -7.71 -46.28 5.70
C ILE A 265 -8.45 -47.36 6.50
N ARG A 266 -9.77 -47.48 6.29
CA ARG A 266 -10.58 -48.59 6.79
C ARG A 266 -10.35 -49.76 5.85
N GLY A 267 -9.10 -50.17 5.75
CA GLY A 267 -8.64 -51.33 5.02
C GLY A 267 -8.38 -52.46 5.99
N GLY A 268 -9.30 -53.41 6.03
CA GLY A 268 -8.98 -54.80 6.35
C GLY A 268 -9.09 -55.22 7.82
N VAL A 269 -10.32 -55.41 8.31
CA VAL A 269 -10.64 -56.63 9.07
C VAL A 269 -12.08 -57.01 8.73
N PHE A 270 -12.25 -58.29 8.37
CA PHE A 270 -13.43 -59.17 8.48
C PHE A 270 -13.78 -59.92 7.19
N SER A 271 -13.49 -61.23 7.30
CA SER A 271 -13.86 -62.41 6.50
C SER A 271 -13.00 -62.74 5.29
#